data_AF-A0A3D4HBM0-F1
#
_entry.id   AF-A0A3D4HBM0-F1
#
_cell.length_a   1.000
_cell.length_b   1.000
_cell.length_c   1.000
_cell.angle_alpha   90.00
_cell.angle_beta   90.00
_cell.angle_gamma   90.00
#
_symmetry.space_group_name_H-M   'P 1'
#
loop_
_entity.id
_entity.type
_entity.pdbx_description
1 polymer ?
#
loop_
_entity_poly.entity_id
_entity_poly.type
_entity_poly.pdbx_seq_one_letter_code
_entity_poly.pdbx_strand_id
1 'polypeptide(L)'
;MKTLHFRGVDPYKINKKSIAIVGSRQMTRYGREVVDKFVSDFVANGITTISGFMYGVDTEVAEKTIEYGGCHIAVFGCGLDVIYPPENTKIYDQIIESGGSIVSEYEDSAKPHLWKFPQRNKIVAGLSSLGVLVIEAGENSGSLITAKLAKKMDKKVYAVPGPINSKVSVGCNELIKSGDAIMALNVKDILGNRVQVKADREIQIPQNMNNMENKIFKALETEPMEIDEIAVKIGESVVEIGSTLSIMGIKGFVTESGGKYYLNR
;
A
#
# COMPACT_ATOMS: atom_id res chain seq x y z
N MET A 1 -30.67 -13.74 -3.97
CA MET A 1 -29.23 -13.96 -4.26
C MET A 1 -28.76 -12.72 -5.02
N LYS A 2 -27.70 -12.02 -4.61
CA LYS A 2 -27.16 -10.90 -5.39
C LYS A 2 -26.18 -11.44 -6.42
N THR A 3 -26.33 -11.03 -7.68
CA THR A 3 -25.43 -11.41 -8.78
C THR A 3 -24.14 -10.60 -8.70
N LEU A 4 -23.00 -11.24 -9.01
CA LEU A 4 -21.69 -10.60 -9.07
C LEU A 4 -21.22 -10.56 -10.53
N HIS A 5 -21.04 -9.36 -11.05
CA HIS A 5 -20.57 -9.10 -12.41
C HIS A 5 -19.05 -8.91 -12.40
N PHE A 6 -18.36 -9.28 -13.48
CA PHE A 6 -16.94 -9.01 -13.61
C PHE A 6 -16.50 -8.70 -15.04
N ARG A 7 -15.36 -8.01 -15.18
CA ARG A 7 -14.60 -7.83 -16.41
C ARG A 7 -13.17 -8.32 -16.20
N GLY A 8 -12.58 -8.96 -17.21
CA GLY A 8 -11.28 -9.62 -17.11
C GLY A 8 -11.40 -11.10 -16.76
N VAL A 9 -10.46 -11.63 -15.99
CA VAL A 9 -10.46 -13.03 -15.58
C VAL A 9 -11.55 -13.26 -14.52
N ASP A 10 -12.18 -14.44 -14.53
CA ASP A 10 -13.13 -14.85 -13.49
C ASP A 10 -12.46 -14.76 -12.10
N PRO A 11 -12.98 -13.93 -11.17
CA PRO A 11 -12.34 -13.70 -9.89
C PRO A 11 -12.19 -14.97 -9.05
N TYR A 12 -13.08 -15.97 -9.22
CA TYR A 12 -12.98 -17.24 -8.48
C TYR A 12 -11.88 -18.16 -8.98
N LYS A 13 -11.34 -17.92 -10.19
CA LYS A 13 -10.18 -18.66 -10.71
C LYS A 13 -8.86 -18.15 -10.12
N ILE A 14 -8.81 -16.86 -9.79
CA ILE A 14 -7.59 -16.18 -9.33
C ILE A 14 -7.60 -15.87 -7.82
N ASN A 15 -8.72 -16.00 -7.10
CA ASN A 15 -8.78 -15.69 -5.66
C ASN A 15 -8.42 -16.87 -4.71
N LYS A 16 -7.97 -18.01 -5.22
CA LYS A 16 -7.69 -19.21 -4.39
C LYS A 16 -6.65 -18.97 -3.29
N LYS A 17 -5.66 -18.13 -3.57
CA LYS A 17 -4.72 -17.58 -2.60
C LYS A 17 -4.70 -16.08 -2.79
N SER A 18 -5.42 -15.37 -1.94
CA SER A 18 -5.67 -13.96 -2.09
C SER A 18 -5.74 -13.23 -0.76
N ILE A 19 -5.30 -11.98 -0.76
CA ILE A 19 -5.37 -11.11 0.41
C ILE A 19 -6.00 -9.78 0.02
N ALA A 20 -6.94 -9.31 0.84
CA ALA A 20 -7.44 -7.96 0.69
C ALA A 20 -6.49 -6.98 1.37
N ILE A 21 -6.07 -5.93 0.66
CA ILE A 21 -5.25 -4.86 1.21
C ILE A 21 -6.05 -3.57 1.11
N VAL A 22 -6.33 -2.96 2.26
CA VAL A 22 -7.17 -1.76 2.36
C VAL A 22 -6.51 -0.74 3.28
N GLY A 23 -6.88 0.53 3.14
CA GLY A 23 -6.21 1.56 3.94
C GLY A 23 -6.70 2.97 3.75
N SER A 24 -5.84 3.91 4.15
CA SER A 24 -6.10 5.34 4.09
C SER A 24 -6.19 5.81 2.65
N ARG A 25 -7.14 6.72 2.39
CA ARG A 25 -7.22 7.48 1.13
C ARG A 25 -6.15 8.57 1.05
N GLN A 26 -5.67 9.04 2.20
CA GLN A 26 -4.56 9.98 2.34
C GLN A 26 -3.36 9.18 2.85
N MET A 27 -2.78 8.38 1.98
CA MET A 27 -1.68 7.50 2.31
C MET A 27 -0.39 8.32 2.47
N THR A 28 0.36 8.04 3.53
CA THR A 28 1.65 8.71 3.76
C THR A 28 2.76 8.04 2.93
N ARG A 29 3.95 8.63 2.98
CA ARG A 29 5.16 7.97 2.46
C ARG A 29 5.41 6.62 3.14
N TYR A 30 5.26 6.54 4.45
CA TYR A 30 5.37 5.28 5.19
C TYR A 30 4.39 4.24 4.65
N GLY A 31 3.12 4.64 4.45
CA GLY A 31 2.11 3.77 3.84
C GLY A 31 2.54 3.24 2.46
N ARG A 32 3.11 4.09 1.59
CA ARG A 32 3.64 3.68 0.28
C ARG A 32 4.76 2.64 0.39
N GLU A 33 5.75 2.89 1.25
CA GLU A 33 6.86 1.96 1.49
C GLU A 33 6.37 0.61 2.03
N VAL A 34 5.36 0.64 2.91
CA VAL A 34 4.71 -0.57 3.43
C VAL A 34 3.97 -1.31 2.31
N VAL A 35 3.18 -0.63 1.47
CA VAL A 35 2.49 -1.26 0.33
C VAL A 35 3.51 -1.92 -0.60
N ASP A 36 4.58 -1.21 -0.99
CA ASP A 36 5.63 -1.75 -1.86
C ASP A 36 6.25 -3.02 -1.28
N LYS A 37 6.65 -2.99 0.01
CA LYS A 37 7.19 -4.14 0.73
C LYS A 37 6.24 -5.34 0.70
N PHE A 38 5.01 -5.17 1.19
CA PHE A 38 4.07 -6.28 1.30
C PHE A 38 3.64 -6.81 -0.08
N VAL A 39 3.33 -5.92 -1.02
CA VAL A 39 2.84 -6.33 -2.35
C VAL A 39 3.93 -7.06 -3.13
N SER A 40 5.18 -6.60 -3.08
CA SER A 40 6.29 -7.28 -3.75
C SER A 40 6.45 -8.73 -3.27
N ASP A 41 6.36 -8.95 -1.96
CA ASP A 41 6.42 -10.26 -1.34
C ASP A 41 5.18 -11.12 -1.65
N PHE A 42 3.97 -10.55 -1.60
CA PHE A 42 2.76 -11.29 -1.95
C PHE A 42 2.80 -11.79 -3.39
N VAL A 43 3.20 -10.93 -4.33
CA VAL A 43 3.32 -11.30 -5.74
C VAL A 43 4.39 -12.36 -5.94
N ALA A 44 5.55 -12.25 -5.28
CA ALA A 44 6.60 -13.28 -5.32
C ALA A 44 6.12 -14.65 -4.81
N ASN A 45 5.14 -14.68 -3.90
CA ASN A 45 4.52 -15.91 -3.41
C ASN A 45 3.25 -16.33 -4.19
N GLY A 46 2.98 -15.70 -5.35
CA GLY A 46 1.83 -16.02 -6.20
C GLY A 46 0.48 -15.71 -5.56
N ILE A 47 0.42 -14.68 -4.70
CA ILE A 47 -0.80 -14.26 -4.02
C ILE A 47 -1.45 -13.12 -4.80
N THR A 48 -2.74 -13.29 -5.08
CA THR A 48 -3.57 -12.25 -5.71
C THR A 48 -3.97 -11.21 -4.68
N THR A 49 -3.74 -9.94 -5.00
CA THR A 49 -4.18 -8.83 -4.14
C THR A 49 -5.61 -8.42 -4.48
N ILE A 50 -6.37 -7.94 -3.50
CA ILE A 50 -7.76 -7.49 -3.67
C ILE A 50 -7.89 -6.12 -3.00
N SER A 51 -8.50 -5.13 -3.66
CA SER A 51 -8.69 -3.81 -3.03
C SER A 51 -9.95 -3.06 -3.46
N GLY A 52 -10.03 -1.85 -2.89
CA GLY A 52 -11.02 -0.81 -3.08
C GLY A 52 -11.34 -0.34 -4.49
N PHE A 53 -10.34 -0.30 -5.36
CA PHE A 53 -10.32 0.65 -6.48
C PHE A 53 -10.75 2.07 -6.04
N MET A 54 -10.04 2.62 -5.06
CA MET A 54 -10.26 3.96 -4.51
C MET A 54 -8.89 4.65 -4.38
N TYR A 55 -8.87 5.94 -4.04
CA TYR A 55 -7.62 6.66 -3.79
C TYR A 55 -6.77 6.05 -2.67
N GLY A 56 -5.48 6.39 -2.66
CA GLY A 56 -4.55 6.04 -1.60
C GLY A 56 -4.11 4.58 -1.70
N VAL A 57 -4.21 3.84 -0.59
CA VAL A 57 -3.72 2.45 -0.49
C VAL A 57 -4.30 1.55 -1.59
N ASP A 58 -5.58 1.71 -1.93
CA ASP A 58 -6.22 0.84 -2.93
C ASP A 58 -5.61 1.01 -4.34
N THR A 59 -5.33 2.26 -4.75
CA THR A 59 -4.61 2.61 -5.99
C THR A 59 -3.19 2.04 -5.97
N GLU A 60 -2.42 2.33 -4.92
CA GLU A 60 -1.01 1.92 -4.83
C GLU A 60 -0.87 0.40 -4.85
N VAL A 61 -1.75 -0.33 -4.16
CA VAL A 61 -1.76 -1.79 -4.17
C VAL A 61 -1.96 -2.32 -5.59
N ALA A 62 -2.89 -1.75 -6.35
CA ALA A 62 -3.14 -2.17 -7.72
C ALA A 62 -1.91 -1.90 -8.61
N GLU A 63 -1.38 -0.68 -8.57
CA GLU A 63 -0.19 -0.27 -9.33
C GLU A 63 1.01 -1.16 -9.03
N LYS A 64 1.35 -1.36 -7.75
CA LYS A 64 2.46 -2.21 -7.33
C LYS A 64 2.26 -3.68 -7.67
N THR A 65 1.03 -4.18 -7.58
CA THR A 65 0.75 -5.56 -7.96
C THR A 65 1.05 -5.77 -9.44
N ILE A 66 0.62 -4.84 -10.29
CA ILE A 66 0.86 -4.87 -11.73
C ILE A 66 2.36 -4.69 -12.03
N GLU A 67 3.03 -3.73 -11.39
CA GLU A 67 4.48 -3.48 -11.54
C GLU A 67 5.30 -4.74 -11.26
N TYR A 68 4.91 -5.51 -10.24
CA TYR A 68 5.56 -6.77 -9.88
C TYR A 68 5.11 -7.99 -10.69
N GLY A 69 4.22 -7.81 -11.67
CA GLY A 69 3.73 -8.88 -12.55
C GLY A 69 2.72 -9.82 -11.88
N GLY A 70 2.04 -9.36 -10.83
CA GLY A 70 1.00 -10.11 -10.12
C GLY A 70 -0.40 -9.84 -10.67
N CYS A 71 -1.37 -10.61 -10.16
CA CYS A 71 -2.78 -10.40 -10.48
C CYS A 71 -3.48 -9.60 -9.38
N HIS A 72 -4.32 -8.64 -9.77
CA HIS A 72 -5.12 -7.82 -8.87
C HIS A 72 -6.62 -8.01 -9.13
N ILE A 73 -7.43 -8.04 -8.07
CA ILE A 73 -8.89 -7.96 -8.15
C ILE A 73 -9.34 -6.63 -7.55
N ALA A 74 -9.87 -5.74 -8.39
CA ALA A 74 -10.49 -4.50 -7.94
C ALA A 74 -12.00 -4.68 -7.82
N VAL A 75 -12.55 -4.27 -6.68
CA VAL A 75 -14.00 -4.39 -6.44
C VAL A 75 -14.65 -3.01 -6.51
N PHE A 76 -15.67 -2.83 -7.34
CA PHE A 76 -16.28 -1.53 -7.62
C PHE A 76 -17.48 -1.22 -6.73
N GLY A 77 -17.58 0.04 -6.29
CA GLY A 77 -18.78 0.62 -5.64
C GLY A 77 -19.81 1.18 -6.63
N CYS A 78 -19.65 0.87 -7.92
CA CYS A 78 -20.43 1.35 -9.06
C CYS A 78 -20.49 0.25 -10.13
N GLY A 79 -21.20 0.49 -11.22
CA GLY A 79 -21.24 -0.42 -12.36
C GLY A 79 -19.89 -0.54 -13.07
N LEU A 80 -19.70 -1.62 -13.84
CA LEU A 80 -18.45 -1.93 -14.54
C LEU A 80 -18.08 -0.95 -15.68
N ASP A 81 -19.04 -0.17 -16.18
CA ASP A 81 -18.82 0.87 -17.20
C ASP A 81 -18.50 2.25 -16.59
N VAL A 82 -18.51 2.36 -15.26
CA VAL A 82 -18.27 3.62 -14.56
C VAL A 82 -16.96 3.54 -13.79
N ILE A 83 -15.90 4.11 -14.35
CA ILE A 83 -14.61 4.21 -13.69
C ILE A 83 -14.65 5.34 -12.67
N TYR A 84 -14.57 4.97 -11.39
CA TYR A 84 -14.46 5.91 -10.28
C TYR A 84 -13.45 5.38 -9.26
N PRO A 85 -12.41 6.16 -8.92
CA PRO A 85 -12.17 7.54 -9.37
C PRO A 85 -11.66 7.62 -10.83
N PRO A 86 -11.97 8.71 -11.58
CA PRO A 86 -11.64 8.82 -13.00
C PRO A 86 -10.14 8.84 -13.28
N GLU A 87 -9.33 9.31 -12.31
CA GLU A 87 -7.87 9.32 -12.40
C GLU A 87 -7.28 7.90 -12.55
N ASN A 88 -8.00 6.87 -12.08
CA ASN A 88 -7.56 5.48 -12.15
C ASN A 88 -7.91 4.80 -13.49
N THR A 89 -8.32 5.53 -14.53
CA THR A 89 -8.67 4.94 -15.84
C THR A 89 -7.53 4.08 -16.41
N LYS A 90 -6.28 4.55 -16.33
CA LYS A 90 -5.13 3.76 -16.78
C LYS A 90 -4.96 2.45 -15.99
N ILE A 91 -5.15 2.52 -14.67
CA ILE A 91 -5.03 1.36 -13.78
C ILE A 91 -6.09 0.32 -14.10
N TYR A 92 -7.31 0.76 -14.44
CA TYR A 92 -8.38 -0.14 -14.87
C TYR A 92 -7.94 -1.02 -16.03
N ASP A 93 -7.43 -0.42 -17.10
CA ASP A 93 -6.99 -1.14 -18.29
C ASP A 93 -5.83 -2.09 -17.95
N GLN A 94 -4.86 -1.60 -17.17
CA GLN A 94 -3.70 -2.39 -16.74
C GLN A 94 -4.09 -3.59 -15.86
N ILE A 95 -5.13 -3.50 -15.02
CA ILE A 95 -5.64 -4.64 -14.26
C ILE A 95 -6.14 -5.74 -15.21
N ILE A 96 -6.85 -5.37 -16.27
CA ILE A 96 -7.37 -6.34 -17.25
C ILE A 96 -6.22 -6.95 -18.06
N GLU A 97 -5.30 -6.12 -18.55
CA GLU A 97 -4.15 -6.54 -19.37
C GLU A 97 -3.20 -7.48 -18.60
N SER A 98 -3.05 -7.29 -17.28
CA SER A 98 -2.24 -8.15 -16.41
C SER A 98 -2.94 -9.46 -15.99
N GLY A 99 -4.13 -9.75 -16.53
CA GLY A 99 -4.89 -10.96 -16.20
C GLY A 99 -5.64 -10.87 -14.86
N GLY A 100 -5.88 -9.66 -14.35
CA GLY A 100 -6.70 -9.38 -13.18
C GLY A 100 -8.20 -9.35 -13.46
N SER A 101 -8.95 -8.82 -12.50
CA SER A 101 -10.41 -8.77 -12.57
C SER A 101 -10.97 -7.49 -11.95
N ILE A 102 -11.98 -6.91 -12.59
CA ILE A 102 -12.82 -5.86 -12.02
C ILE A 102 -14.17 -6.46 -11.69
N VAL A 103 -14.65 -6.28 -10.46
CA VAL A 103 -15.83 -6.98 -9.94
C VAL A 103 -16.84 -6.01 -9.36
N SER A 104 -18.14 -6.19 -9.64
CA SER A 104 -19.21 -5.35 -9.08
C SER A 104 -20.48 -6.12 -8.74
N GLU A 105 -21.20 -5.67 -7.71
CA GLU A 105 -22.58 -6.11 -7.39
C GLU A 105 -23.66 -5.26 -8.10
N TYR A 106 -23.26 -4.23 -8.86
CA TYR A 106 -24.17 -3.30 -9.52
C TYR A 106 -24.21 -3.51 -11.03
N GLU A 107 -25.35 -3.19 -11.65
CA GLU A 107 -25.50 -3.16 -13.10
C GLU A 107 -24.49 -2.20 -13.75
N ASP A 108 -24.11 -2.47 -15.00
CA ASP A 108 -22.93 -1.90 -15.66
C ASP A 108 -22.88 -0.36 -15.65
N SER A 109 -24.02 0.32 -15.79
CA SER A 109 -24.12 1.79 -15.83
C SER A 109 -24.38 2.46 -14.48
N ALA A 110 -24.43 1.70 -13.38
CA ALA A 110 -24.81 2.21 -12.08
C ALA A 110 -23.79 3.24 -11.54
N LYS A 111 -24.25 4.48 -11.32
CA LYS A 111 -23.38 5.57 -10.85
C LYS A 111 -22.85 5.36 -9.42
N PRO A 112 -21.66 5.91 -9.08
CA PRO A 112 -21.13 5.88 -7.73
C PRO A 112 -22.01 6.68 -6.77
N HIS A 113 -22.25 6.15 -5.57
CA HIS A 113 -22.88 6.86 -4.47
C HIS A 113 -22.14 6.55 -3.18
N LEU A 114 -22.06 7.52 -2.27
CA LEU A 114 -21.29 7.40 -1.02
C LEU A 114 -21.65 6.14 -0.20
N TRP A 115 -22.93 5.76 -0.18
CA TRP A 115 -23.40 4.58 0.55
C TRP A 115 -23.05 3.24 -0.11
N LYS A 116 -22.69 3.23 -1.40
CA LYS A 116 -22.30 2.01 -2.12
C LYS A 116 -20.89 1.55 -1.76
N PHE A 117 -19.96 2.48 -1.46
CA PHE A 117 -18.58 2.11 -1.14
C PHE A 117 -18.46 1.25 0.13
N PRO A 118 -19.12 1.57 1.27
CA PRO A 118 -19.13 0.68 2.43
C PRO A 118 -19.84 -0.65 2.17
N GLN A 119 -20.92 -0.67 1.37
CA GLN A 119 -21.62 -1.91 1.05
C GLN A 119 -20.76 -2.89 0.27
N ARG A 120 -19.99 -2.37 -0.68
CA ARG A 120 -19.05 -3.14 -1.49
C ARG A 120 -17.98 -3.82 -0.65
N ASN A 121 -17.51 -3.22 0.45
CA ASN A 121 -16.41 -3.75 1.27
C ASN A 121 -16.62 -5.18 1.77
N LYS A 122 -17.87 -5.65 1.89
CA LYS A 122 -18.17 -7.06 2.21
C LYS A 122 -17.65 -8.02 1.14
N ILE A 123 -17.60 -7.60 -0.13
CA ILE A 123 -17.10 -8.40 -1.26
C ILE A 123 -15.57 -8.43 -1.21
N VAL A 124 -14.91 -7.30 -0.93
CA VAL A 124 -13.46 -7.23 -0.72
C VAL A 124 -13.03 -8.21 0.38
N ALA A 125 -13.67 -8.14 1.55
CA ALA A 125 -13.43 -9.09 2.63
C ALA A 125 -13.80 -10.53 2.22
N GLY A 126 -14.97 -10.71 1.61
CA GLY A 126 -15.52 -12.00 1.19
C GLY A 126 -14.61 -12.80 0.26
N LEU A 127 -14.07 -12.14 -0.78
CA LEU A 127 -13.21 -12.75 -1.80
C LEU A 127 -11.79 -13.06 -1.30
N SER A 128 -11.36 -12.47 -0.18
CA SER A 128 -10.02 -12.70 0.38
C SER A 128 -9.94 -14.03 1.12
N SER A 129 -9.07 -14.94 0.66
CA SER A 129 -8.91 -16.26 1.29
C SER A 129 -7.96 -16.23 2.49
N LEU A 130 -6.96 -15.36 2.48
CA LEU A 130 -5.97 -15.20 3.56
C LEU A 130 -6.39 -14.19 4.63
N GLY A 131 -7.39 -13.36 4.34
CA GLY A 131 -7.89 -12.31 5.23
C GLY A 131 -7.68 -10.90 4.68
N VAL A 132 -7.81 -9.92 5.57
CA VAL A 132 -7.69 -8.48 5.26
C VAL A 132 -6.48 -7.89 5.97
N LEU A 133 -5.57 -7.28 5.23
CA LEU A 133 -4.47 -6.45 5.73
C LEU A 133 -4.86 -4.98 5.66
N VAL A 134 -4.81 -4.29 6.79
CA VAL A 134 -5.07 -2.85 6.90
C VAL A 134 -3.74 -2.09 6.98
N ILE A 135 -3.48 -1.25 5.98
CA ILE A 135 -2.31 -0.36 5.92
C ILE A 135 -2.80 1.06 6.10
N GLU A 136 -2.44 1.70 7.21
CA GLU A 136 -2.93 3.03 7.62
C GLU A 136 -4.47 3.15 7.69
N ALA A 137 -4.98 3.47 8.88
CA ALA A 137 -6.36 3.82 9.09
C ALA A 137 -6.45 4.88 10.20
N GLY A 138 -7.14 5.99 9.92
CA GLY A 138 -7.61 6.89 10.98
C GLY A 138 -8.82 6.30 11.71
N GLU A 139 -9.22 6.91 12.83
CA GLU A 139 -10.32 6.45 13.70
C GLU A 139 -11.64 6.19 12.95
N ASN A 140 -11.96 7.01 11.95
CA ASN A 140 -13.19 6.94 11.16
C ASN A 140 -12.95 6.41 9.73
N SER A 141 -11.87 5.67 9.51
CA SER A 141 -11.54 5.17 8.17
C SER A 141 -12.52 4.11 7.69
N GLY A 142 -12.88 4.19 6.40
CA GLY A 142 -13.68 3.16 5.73
C GLY A 142 -13.00 1.77 5.70
N SER A 143 -11.66 1.72 5.79
CA SER A 143 -10.92 0.45 5.88
C SER A 143 -11.24 -0.33 7.17
N LEU A 144 -11.58 0.37 8.26
CA LEU A 144 -12.01 -0.27 9.52
C LEU A 144 -13.37 -0.96 9.38
N ILE A 145 -14.22 -0.49 8.46
CA ILE A 145 -15.48 -1.18 8.13
C ILE A 145 -15.17 -2.53 7.49
N THR A 146 -14.21 -2.58 6.56
CA THR A 146 -13.77 -3.83 5.92
C THR A 146 -13.20 -4.81 6.95
N ALA A 147 -12.36 -4.34 7.88
CA ALA A 147 -11.83 -5.16 8.97
C ALA A 147 -12.96 -5.76 9.85
N LYS A 148 -13.94 -4.93 10.25
CA LYS A 148 -15.11 -5.40 11.02
C LYS A 148 -15.93 -6.43 10.24
N LEU A 149 -16.13 -6.23 8.94
CA LEU A 149 -16.84 -7.19 8.08
C LEU A 149 -16.08 -8.51 7.96
N ALA A 150 -14.75 -8.47 7.81
CA ALA A 150 -13.92 -9.67 7.77
C ALA A 150 -14.02 -10.48 9.06
N LYS A 151 -13.97 -9.83 10.23
CA LYS A 151 -14.19 -10.50 11.53
C LYS A 151 -15.56 -11.16 11.62
N LYS A 152 -16.62 -10.48 11.16
CA LYS A 152 -17.97 -11.06 11.11
C LYS A 152 -18.08 -12.28 10.18
N MET A 153 -17.17 -12.40 9.21
CA MET A 153 -17.07 -13.55 8.30
C MET A 153 -16.08 -14.61 8.78
N ASP A 154 -15.61 -14.52 10.03
CA ASP A 154 -14.58 -15.39 10.61
C ASP A 154 -13.27 -15.42 9.80
N LYS A 155 -12.97 -14.29 9.15
CA LYS A 155 -11.71 -14.10 8.42
C LYS A 155 -10.68 -13.42 9.30
N LYS A 156 -9.42 -13.74 9.06
CA LYS A 156 -8.29 -13.08 9.71
C LYS A 156 -8.23 -11.60 9.30
N VAL A 157 -7.89 -10.77 10.27
CA VAL A 157 -7.57 -9.36 10.06
C VAL A 157 -6.15 -9.14 10.54
N TYR A 158 -5.38 -8.43 9.72
CA TYR A 158 -4.03 -7.99 10.01
C TYR A 158 -3.99 -6.47 9.94
N ALA A 159 -3.13 -5.85 10.73
CA ALA A 159 -2.92 -4.42 10.68
C ALA A 159 -1.43 -4.11 10.80
N VAL A 160 -0.97 -3.17 9.98
CA VAL A 160 0.39 -2.65 10.07
C VAL A 160 0.43 -1.59 11.16
N PRO A 161 1.30 -1.72 12.19
CA PRO A 161 1.42 -0.70 13.23
C PRO A 161 2.03 0.57 12.64
N GLY A 162 1.72 1.72 13.23
CA GLY A 162 2.31 2.99 12.82
C GLY A 162 2.60 3.93 13.98
N PRO A 163 3.25 5.08 13.72
CA PRO A 163 3.61 6.05 14.75
C PRO A 163 2.39 6.50 15.57
N ILE A 164 2.51 6.53 16.90
CA ILE A 164 1.40 6.88 17.79
C ILE A 164 0.92 8.33 17.64
N ASN A 165 1.75 9.20 17.05
CA ASN A 165 1.44 10.59 16.75
C ASN A 165 0.89 10.79 15.32
N SER A 166 0.78 9.73 14.52
CA SER A 166 0.21 9.79 13.17
C SER A 166 -1.30 9.56 13.21
N LYS A 167 -2.07 10.54 12.72
CA LYS A 167 -3.54 10.45 12.64
C LYS A 167 -4.02 9.29 11.77
N VAL A 168 -3.23 8.87 10.78
CA VAL A 168 -3.57 7.74 9.90
C VAL A 168 -3.10 6.39 10.47
N SER A 169 -2.53 6.34 11.66
CA SER A 169 -2.12 5.09 12.31
C SER A 169 -3.03 4.68 13.47
N VAL A 170 -3.86 5.60 13.98
CA VAL A 170 -4.71 5.39 15.17
C VAL A 170 -5.59 4.15 15.04
N GLY A 171 -6.30 3.99 13.92
CA GLY A 171 -7.21 2.88 13.68
C GLY A 171 -6.48 1.53 13.57
N CYS A 172 -5.31 1.47 12.93
CA CYS A 172 -4.50 0.25 12.89
C CYS A 172 -4.01 -0.13 14.29
N ASN A 173 -3.48 0.84 15.03
CA ASN A 173 -2.96 0.61 16.37
C ASN A 173 -4.07 0.17 17.34
N GLU A 174 -5.27 0.74 17.25
CA GLU A 174 -6.41 0.32 18.07
C GLU A 174 -6.91 -1.09 17.70
N LEU A 175 -6.96 -1.46 16.41
CA LEU A 175 -7.28 -2.84 16.00
C LEU A 175 -6.30 -3.86 16.57
N ILE A 176 -5.01 -3.53 16.61
CA ILE A 176 -3.98 -4.41 17.18
C ILE A 176 -4.15 -4.49 18.70
N LYS A 177 -4.29 -3.34 19.36
CA LYS A 177 -4.41 -3.22 20.82
C LYS A 177 -5.65 -3.94 21.36
N SER A 178 -6.78 -3.91 20.63
CA SER A 178 -8.01 -4.61 21.02
C SER A 178 -7.96 -6.12 20.75
N GLY A 179 -6.94 -6.61 20.04
CA GLY A 179 -6.88 -8.00 19.58
C GLY A 179 -7.81 -8.30 18.40
N ASP A 180 -8.40 -7.27 17.78
CA ASP A 180 -9.22 -7.43 16.58
C ASP A 180 -8.39 -7.73 15.33
N ALA A 181 -7.12 -7.33 15.32
CA ALA A 181 -6.16 -7.62 14.26
C ALA A 181 -4.86 -8.22 14.80
N ILE A 182 -4.26 -9.09 14.00
CA ILE A 182 -2.88 -9.57 14.20
C ILE A 182 -1.93 -8.49 13.67
N MET A 183 -0.92 -8.12 14.46
CA MET A 183 0.11 -7.19 13.99
C MET A 183 0.90 -7.81 12.83
N ALA A 184 1.03 -7.09 11.72
CA ALA A 184 1.81 -7.52 10.56
C ALA A 184 2.97 -6.54 10.31
N LEU A 185 4.20 -7.03 10.49
CA LEU A 185 5.45 -6.32 10.22
C LEU A 185 6.05 -6.74 8.87
N ASN A 186 5.71 -7.94 8.42
CA ASN A 186 6.13 -8.51 7.14
C ASN A 186 5.18 -9.64 6.70
N VAL A 187 5.43 -10.19 5.51
CA VAL A 187 4.58 -11.23 4.91
C VAL A 187 4.55 -12.55 5.71
N LYS A 188 5.59 -12.85 6.49
CA LYS A 188 5.66 -14.09 7.31
C LYS A 188 4.63 -14.10 8.42
N ASP A 189 4.23 -12.94 8.93
CA ASP A 189 3.18 -12.81 9.95
C ASP A 189 1.81 -13.27 9.41
N ILE A 190 1.67 -13.35 8.09
CA ILE A 190 0.43 -13.70 7.39
C ILE A 190 0.51 -15.11 6.80
N LEU A 191 1.65 -15.46 6.20
CA LEU A 191 1.84 -16.70 5.44
C LEU A 191 2.64 -17.78 6.19
N GLY A 192 3.31 -17.42 7.29
CA GLY A 192 4.23 -18.29 8.02
C GLY A 192 5.65 -18.33 7.44
N ASN A 193 6.46 -19.26 7.94
CA ASN A 193 7.93 -19.28 7.71
C ASN A 193 8.39 -19.80 6.34
N ARG A 194 7.49 -20.36 5.52
CA ARG A 194 7.84 -20.95 4.21
C ARG A 194 7.48 -20.02 3.05
N VAL A 195 8.02 -18.81 3.07
CA VAL A 195 7.73 -17.77 2.07
C VAL A 195 8.99 -17.28 1.40
N GLN A 196 8.85 -16.98 0.11
CA GLN A 196 9.83 -16.21 -0.64
C GLN A 196 9.67 -14.75 -0.22
N VAL A 197 10.57 -14.26 0.61
CA VAL A 197 10.71 -12.82 0.83
C VAL A 197 11.71 -12.36 -0.21
N LYS A 198 11.35 -11.37 -1.04
CA LYS A 198 12.41 -10.69 -1.80
C LYS A 198 13.37 -10.17 -0.74
N ALA A 199 14.66 -10.53 -0.84
CA ALA A 199 15.65 -9.99 0.09
C ALA A 199 15.35 -8.50 0.21
N ASP A 200 15.15 -8.00 1.45
CA ASP A 200 14.95 -6.57 1.71
C ASP A 200 15.90 -5.89 0.75
N ARG A 201 15.40 -5.02 -0.16
CA ARG A 201 16.26 -4.34 -1.13
C ARG A 201 17.41 -3.83 -0.29
N GLU A 202 18.57 -4.48 -0.37
CA GLU A 202 19.73 -4.03 0.39
C GLU A 202 19.85 -2.62 -0.13
N ILE A 203 19.71 -1.64 0.76
CA ILE A 203 19.85 -0.24 0.38
C ILE A 203 21.10 -0.27 -0.46
N GLN A 204 20.98 0.01 -1.75
CA GLN A 204 22.13 -0.11 -2.64
C GLN A 204 23.07 0.95 -2.12
N ILE A 205 24.00 0.55 -1.24
CA ILE A 205 24.99 1.45 -0.66
C ILE A 205 25.73 1.89 -1.90
N PRO A 206 25.54 3.14 -2.34
CA PRO A 206 25.95 3.45 -3.67
C PRO A 206 27.45 3.30 -3.76
N GLN A 207 27.89 2.34 -4.56
CA GLN A 207 29.30 2.16 -4.80
C GLN A 207 29.77 3.43 -5.54
N ASN A 208 30.78 4.10 -4.96
CA ASN A 208 31.29 5.42 -5.36
C ASN A 208 30.62 6.67 -4.74
N MET A 209 30.12 6.60 -3.50
CA MET A 209 29.85 7.82 -2.74
C MET A 209 31.16 8.53 -2.34
N ASN A 210 31.22 9.84 -2.56
CA ASN A 210 32.30 10.66 -2.02
C ASN A 210 32.14 10.82 -0.49
N ASN A 211 33.12 11.46 0.16
CA ASN A 211 33.09 11.61 1.62
C ASN A 211 31.86 12.39 2.12
N MET A 212 31.46 13.46 1.40
CA MET A 212 30.31 14.28 1.77
C MET A 212 28.98 13.51 1.62
N GLU A 213 28.81 12.79 0.51
CA GLU A 213 27.65 11.94 0.25
C GLU A 213 27.49 10.88 1.34
N ASN A 214 28.60 10.24 1.77
CA ASN A 214 28.57 9.28 2.87
C ASN A 214 28.17 9.91 4.22
N LYS A 215 28.65 11.12 4.53
CA LYS A 215 28.26 11.83 5.76
C LYS A 215 26.76 12.16 5.74
N ILE A 216 26.25 12.68 4.62
CA ILE A 216 24.82 12.99 4.43
C ILE A 216 23.97 11.73 4.51
N PHE A 217 24.39 10.66 3.84
CA PHE A 217 23.68 9.39 3.88
C PHE A 217 23.53 8.87 5.31
N LYS A 218 24.62 8.85 6.09
CA LYS A 218 24.57 8.46 7.51
C LYS A 218 23.71 9.40 8.35
N ALA A 219 23.72 10.70 8.08
CA ALA A 219 22.89 11.65 8.80
C ALA A 219 21.39 11.35 8.66
N LEU A 220 20.96 10.92 7.47
CA LEU A 220 19.58 10.63 7.08
C LEU A 220 19.13 9.18 7.33
N GLU A 221 20.00 8.31 7.87
CA GLU A 221 19.69 6.89 8.07
C GLU A 221 18.60 6.65 9.12
N THR A 222 18.58 7.51 10.16
CA THR A 222 17.64 7.40 11.28
C THR A 222 16.30 8.07 10.99
N GLU A 223 16.33 9.32 10.52
CA GLU A 223 15.13 10.11 10.26
C GLU A 223 15.35 11.13 9.13
N PRO A 224 14.27 11.60 8.48
CA PRO A 224 14.34 12.67 7.49
C PRO A 224 14.65 14.01 8.14
N MET A 225 15.55 14.78 7.53
CA MET A 225 16.07 16.04 8.10
C MET A 225 15.95 17.19 7.10
N GLU A 226 15.81 18.41 7.61
CA GLU A 226 15.94 19.65 6.82
C GLU A 226 17.40 19.94 6.49
N ILE A 227 17.63 20.75 5.46
CA ILE A 227 19.00 21.07 5.01
C ILE A 227 19.86 21.69 6.13
N ASP A 228 19.27 22.56 6.94
CA ASP A 228 19.97 23.24 8.04
C ASP A 228 20.34 22.25 9.17
N GLU A 229 19.46 21.30 9.46
CA GLU A 229 19.73 20.24 10.45
C GLU A 229 20.89 19.34 9.99
N ILE A 230 20.91 19.01 8.69
CA ILE A 230 22.00 18.22 8.08
C ILE A 230 23.32 18.99 8.16
N ALA A 231 23.32 20.27 7.81
CA ALA A 231 24.49 21.15 7.88
C ALA A 231 25.07 21.22 9.30
N VAL A 232 24.21 21.41 10.31
CA VAL A 232 24.61 21.43 11.72
C VAL A 232 25.19 20.08 12.16
N LYS A 233 24.55 18.97 11.79
CA LYS A 233 24.97 17.62 12.22
C LYS A 233 26.30 17.19 11.61
N ILE A 234 26.58 17.61 10.38
CA ILE A 234 27.79 17.25 9.62
C ILE A 234 28.93 18.25 9.88
N GLY A 235 28.60 19.48 10.28
CA GLY A 235 29.57 20.55 10.51
C GLY A 235 30.07 21.21 9.23
N GLU A 236 29.20 21.33 8.22
CA GLU A 236 29.53 21.86 6.88
C GLU A 236 28.54 22.97 6.50
N SER A 237 28.83 23.73 5.44
CA SER A 237 27.95 24.84 5.04
C SER A 237 26.66 24.35 4.35
N VAL A 238 25.56 25.09 4.53
CA VAL A 238 24.28 24.81 3.85
C VAL A 238 24.44 24.77 2.32
N VAL A 239 25.35 25.56 1.77
CA VAL A 239 25.65 25.60 0.33
C VAL A 239 26.28 24.27 -0.15
N GLU A 240 27.26 23.75 0.58
CA GLU A 240 27.90 22.47 0.27
C GLU A 240 26.92 21.31 0.43
N ILE A 241 26.12 21.32 1.49
CA ILE A 241 25.08 20.31 1.71
C ILE A 241 24.04 20.36 0.59
N GLY A 242 23.54 21.55 0.23
CA GLY A 242 22.50 21.70 -0.81
C GLY A 242 22.97 21.25 -2.19
N SER A 243 24.21 21.57 -2.56
CA SER A 243 24.79 21.09 -3.82
C SER A 243 24.94 19.57 -3.84
N THR A 244 25.39 18.98 -2.73
CA THR A 244 25.55 17.52 -2.60
C THR A 244 24.20 16.80 -2.63
N LEU A 245 23.20 17.29 -1.89
CA LEU A 245 21.85 16.74 -1.89
C LEU A 245 21.20 16.78 -3.27
N SER A 246 21.43 17.85 -4.04
CA SER A 246 20.92 17.95 -5.42
C SER A 246 21.53 16.86 -6.32
N ILE A 247 22.83 16.61 -6.20
CA ILE A 247 23.51 15.54 -6.93
C ILE A 247 23.00 14.17 -6.49
N MET A 248 22.87 13.95 -5.17
CA MET A 248 22.32 12.71 -4.62
C MET A 248 20.87 12.47 -5.07
N GLY A 249 20.08 13.53 -5.24
CA GLY A 249 18.71 13.45 -5.76
C GLY A 249 18.68 13.00 -7.22
N ILE A 250 19.57 13.54 -8.05
CA ILE A 250 19.74 13.12 -9.46
C ILE A 250 20.20 11.65 -9.54
N LYS A 251 21.10 11.24 -8.65
CA LYS A 251 21.55 9.83 -8.53
C LYS A 251 20.49 8.90 -7.96
N GLY A 252 19.37 9.43 -7.46
CA GLY A 252 18.29 8.67 -6.86
C GLY A 252 18.56 8.17 -5.45
N PHE A 253 19.54 8.73 -4.71
CA PHE A 253 19.83 8.33 -3.33
C PHE A 253 18.95 9.05 -2.31
N VAL A 254 18.51 10.26 -2.62
CA VAL A 254 17.62 11.04 -1.75
C VAL A 254 16.44 11.60 -2.52
N THR A 255 15.36 11.88 -1.80
CA THR A 255 14.22 12.64 -2.32
C THR A 255 13.87 13.73 -1.32
N GLU A 256 13.55 14.92 -1.82
CA GLU A 256 13.02 16.03 -1.03
C GLU A 256 11.50 15.97 -0.99
N SER A 257 10.92 16.15 0.20
CA SER A 257 9.48 16.27 0.37
C SER A 257 9.13 17.09 1.61
N GLY A 258 8.47 18.22 1.40
CA GLY A 258 7.99 19.08 2.49
C GLY A 258 9.13 19.74 3.27
N GLY A 259 10.21 20.12 2.59
CA GLY A 259 11.40 20.75 3.16
C GLY A 259 12.41 19.75 3.74
N LYS A 260 12.07 18.45 3.77
CA LYS A 260 12.93 17.41 4.35
C LYS A 260 13.49 16.49 3.29
N TYR A 261 14.71 16.03 3.52
CA TYR A 261 15.39 15.03 2.70
C TYR A 261 15.27 13.66 3.32
N TYR A 262 15.07 12.67 2.48
CA TYR A 262 14.87 11.29 2.87
C TYR A 262 15.76 10.40 2.01
N LEU A 263 16.31 9.33 2.57
CA LEU A 263 16.95 8.28 1.77
C LEU A 263 15.90 7.53 0.94
N ASN A 264 16.24 7.22 -0.30
CA ASN A 264 15.46 6.27 -1.11
C ASN A 264 15.90 4.86 -0.72
N ARG A 265 14.94 3.99 -0.36
CA ARG A 265 15.14 2.60 0.04
C ARG A 265 14.53 1.66 -0.98
#